data_AF-A0A7S0CWT6-F1
#
_entry.id   AF-A0A7S0CWT6-F1
#
_cell.length_a   1.000
_cell.length_b   1.000
_cell.length_c   1.000
_cell.angle_alpha   90.00
_cell.angle_beta   90.00
_cell.angle_gamma   90.00
#
_symmetry.space_group_name_H-M   'P 1'
#
loop_
_entity.id
_entity.type
_entity.pdbx_description
1 polymer ?
#
loop_
_entity_poly.entity_id
_entity_poly.type
_entity_poly.pdbx_seq_one_letter_code
_entity_poly.pdbx_strand_id
1 'polypeptide(L)'
;CRGIKTTQELGDICKEVWAADHVPSVHGDESGILGCGFCKLWVTDGFADAGLGIEKPKFSAEEGRDAVKGAGGVIENHYGAHAEKVVYINFVDGKTLEPNHDDQRFIVDAWAAAKFKLDVPKYLVTAAVTVEKLAKGTLKKAILVAPNPPALTPEDVAGVLKGRGWDATIVKAANSPVPLVDVQRRGILKCVDGRGSDNKRMAGPKMLGGVYGIANCRGIKTTQELGDICKEVWAADHVPSVHGDESGILGCGFCKLWVTDGFADAGLGIEKPKFSAEEGRDAVKGAGGVIENHYGAHAEKVVYINFVDGKTLEPNHDDQRFIVDAWAAAKFKLDVPKYLVTAAVTVEKLAKGTLKKAILVAPNPPALTPEDVAGVLKGRGWDATIVKAANSPVPLVDVQRRGILKCVD
;
A
#
# COMPACT_ATOMS: atom_id res chain seq x y z
N CYS A 1 8.45 -17.54 26.06
CA CYS A 1 7.00 -17.43 25.77
C CYS A 1 6.22 -18.73 25.96
N ARG A 2 6.60 -19.86 25.35
CA ARG A 2 5.89 -21.16 25.50
C ARG A 2 6.14 -21.91 26.82
N GLY A 3 7.08 -21.43 27.64
CA GLY A 3 7.36 -22.03 28.95
C GLY A 3 8.14 -23.34 28.91
N ILE A 4 8.87 -23.62 27.83
CA ILE A 4 9.78 -24.79 27.76
C ILE A 4 10.82 -24.73 28.88
N LYS A 5 11.24 -25.90 29.37
CA LYS A 5 12.19 -25.99 30.49
C LYS A 5 13.37 -26.92 30.20
N THR A 6 13.31 -27.74 29.15
CA THR A 6 14.29 -28.81 28.89
C THR A 6 14.97 -28.64 27.53
N THR A 7 16.16 -29.25 27.39
CA THR A 7 16.90 -29.30 26.12
C THR A 7 16.16 -30.11 25.05
N GLN A 8 15.38 -31.12 25.45
CA GLN A 8 14.53 -31.89 24.54
C GLN A 8 13.46 -31.00 23.89
N GLU A 9 12.73 -30.22 24.69
CA GLU A 9 11.73 -29.27 24.19
C GLU A 9 12.36 -28.18 23.30
N LEU A 10 13.58 -27.74 23.61
CA LEU A 10 14.33 -26.82 22.77
C LEU A 10 14.71 -27.46 21.42
N GLY A 11 15.13 -28.72 21.43
CA GLY A 11 15.37 -29.49 20.20
C GLY A 11 14.11 -29.69 19.36
N ASP A 12 12.95 -29.88 19.98
CA ASP A 12 11.68 -30.01 19.28
C ASP A 12 11.22 -28.68 18.65
N ILE A 13 11.50 -27.53 19.30
CA ILE A 13 11.35 -26.21 18.67
C ILE A 13 12.24 -26.07 17.45
N CYS A 14 13.50 -26.54 17.49
CA CYS A 14 14.37 -26.47 16.30
C CYS A 14 13.77 -27.21 15.10
N LYS A 15 13.15 -28.37 15.33
CA LYS A 15 12.44 -29.12 14.28
C LYS A 15 11.23 -28.36 13.75
N GLU A 16 10.49 -27.67 14.61
CA GLU A 16 9.36 -26.83 14.20
C GLU A 16 9.82 -25.65 13.32
N VAL A 17 10.94 -25.02 13.66
CA VAL A 17 11.53 -23.93 12.87
C VAL A 17 11.94 -24.44 11.49
N TRP A 18 12.59 -25.61 11.42
CA TRP A 18 12.88 -26.28 10.15
C TRP A 18 11.63 -26.56 9.32
N ALA A 19 10.59 -27.12 9.94
CA ALA A 19 9.32 -27.42 9.27
C ALA A 19 8.58 -26.15 8.79
N ALA A 20 8.97 -24.98 9.28
CA ALA A 20 8.45 -23.68 8.87
C ALA A 20 9.30 -22.99 7.79
N ASP A 21 10.22 -23.73 7.15
CA ASP A 21 11.19 -23.28 6.13
C ASP A 21 12.16 -22.21 6.64
N HIS A 22 12.59 -22.34 7.90
CA HIS A 22 13.59 -21.47 8.52
C HIS A 22 14.71 -22.31 9.14
N VAL A 23 15.94 -21.82 9.11
CA VAL A 23 17.08 -22.49 9.78
C VAL A 23 17.10 -22.06 11.25
N PRO A 24 16.93 -22.97 12.23
CA PRO A 24 17.00 -22.60 13.64
C PRO A 24 18.42 -22.20 14.02
N SER A 25 18.55 -21.13 14.80
CA SER A 25 19.83 -20.70 15.35
C SER A 25 19.71 -20.20 16.78
N VAL A 26 20.85 -20.21 17.46
CA VAL A 26 21.13 -19.42 18.68
C VAL A 26 22.51 -18.81 18.51
N HIS A 27 22.89 -17.87 19.37
CA HIS A 27 24.16 -17.17 19.22
C HIS A 27 24.91 -16.96 20.53
N GLY A 28 26.21 -16.69 20.39
CA GLY A 28 27.07 -16.09 21.40
C GLY A 28 27.78 -14.87 20.85
N ASP A 29 28.87 -14.49 21.50
CA ASP A 29 29.85 -13.52 21.02
C ASP A 29 31.28 -14.00 21.34
N GLU A 30 32.29 -13.14 21.15
CA GLU A 30 33.69 -13.41 21.47
C GLU A 30 33.95 -13.84 22.94
N SER A 31 33.00 -13.58 23.85
CA SER A 31 33.03 -14.00 25.25
C SER A 31 32.32 -15.34 25.52
N GLY A 32 31.77 -15.98 24.49
CA GLY A 32 31.10 -17.29 24.54
C GLY A 32 29.59 -17.20 24.41
N ILE A 33 28.89 -18.29 24.76
CA ILE A 33 27.43 -18.43 24.53
C ILE A 33 26.59 -17.44 25.37
N LEU A 34 27.13 -16.98 26.51
CA LEU A 34 26.52 -15.94 27.33
C LEU A 34 26.64 -14.53 26.72
N GLY A 35 27.26 -14.41 25.54
CA GLY A 35 27.20 -13.21 24.70
C GLY A 35 25.79 -12.88 24.21
N CYS A 36 24.89 -13.88 24.14
CA CYS A 36 23.47 -13.60 23.93
C CYS A 36 22.86 -12.99 25.20
N GLY A 37 22.62 -11.67 25.17
CA GLY A 37 22.02 -10.93 26.28
C GLY A 37 20.66 -11.50 26.72
N PHE A 38 19.80 -11.91 25.78
CA PHE A 38 18.51 -12.54 26.10
C PHE A 38 18.69 -13.89 26.83
N CYS A 39 19.55 -14.77 26.32
CA CYS A 39 19.82 -16.07 26.92
C CYS A 39 20.39 -15.90 28.34
N LYS A 40 21.38 -15.00 28.49
CA LYS A 40 21.97 -14.65 29.79
C LYS A 40 20.89 -14.22 30.79
N LEU A 41 20.01 -13.28 30.42
CA LEU A 41 18.90 -12.85 31.27
C LEU A 41 17.99 -14.03 31.64
N TRP A 42 17.67 -14.92 30.69
CA TRP A 42 16.78 -16.04 30.97
C TRP A 42 17.38 -17.09 31.90
N VAL A 43 18.64 -17.49 31.69
CA VAL A 43 19.32 -18.52 32.52
C VAL A 43 19.75 -17.99 33.88
N THR A 44 19.86 -16.67 34.06
CA THR A 44 20.17 -16.04 35.37
C THR A 44 18.94 -15.48 36.07
N ASP A 45 17.73 -15.90 35.68
CA ASP A 45 16.46 -15.46 36.31
C ASP A 45 16.19 -13.94 36.22
N GLY A 46 16.76 -13.28 35.21
CA GLY A 46 16.66 -11.85 34.97
C GLY A 46 15.28 -11.35 34.55
N PHE A 47 14.29 -12.23 34.37
CA PHE A 47 12.90 -11.88 34.05
C PHE A 47 11.92 -12.08 35.22
N ALA A 48 12.39 -12.50 36.41
CA ALA A 48 11.52 -12.78 37.55
C ALA A 48 10.67 -11.57 37.99
N ASP A 49 11.22 -10.35 37.85
CA ASP A 49 10.58 -9.08 38.21
C ASP A 49 9.66 -8.51 37.10
N ALA A 50 9.63 -9.13 35.92
CA ALA A 50 8.89 -8.59 34.77
C ALA A 50 7.37 -8.76 34.86
N GLY A 51 6.87 -9.55 35.81
CA GLY A 51 5.43 -9.84 35.94
C GLY A 51 4.85 -10.70 34.80
N LEU A 52 5.70 -11.33 33.98
CA LEU A 52 5.31 -12.07 32.79
C LEU A 52 5.17 -13.60 33.02
N GLY A 53 5.47 -14.07 34.23
CA GLY A 53 5.50 -15.51 34.52
C GLY A 53 6.47 -16.26 33.59
N ILE A 54 7.67 -15.72 33.39
CA ILE A 54 8.75 -16.36 32.63
C ILE A 54 9.64 -17.07 33.63
N GLU A 55 9.60 -18.40 33.62
CA GLU A 55 10.46 -19.20 34.48
C GLU A 55 11.83 -19.44 33.83
N LYS A 56 12.87 -19.49 34.65
CA LYS A 56 14.22 -19.90 34.26
C LYS A 56 14.22 -21.33 33.67
N PRO A 57 15.01 -21.62 32.61
CA PRO A 57 15.11 -22.97 32.07
C PRO A 57 15.85 -23.91 33.03
N LYS A 58 15.62 -25.22 32.89
CA LYS A 58 16.34 -26.27 33.65
C LYS A 58 17.60 -26.76 32.90
N PHE A 59 18.20 -25.88 32.09
CA PHE A 59 19.42 -26.13 31.35
C PHE A 59 20.33 -24.89 31.33
N SER A 60 21.63 -25.09 31.19
CA SER A 60 22.63 -24.03 31.03
C SER A 60 22.64 -23.48 29.59
N ALA A 61 23.31 -22.35 29.37
CA ALA A 61 23.45 -21.78 28.03
C ALA A 61 24.23 -22.73 27.09
N GLU A 62 25.24 -23.44 27.61
CA GLU A 62 26.01 -24.45 26.88
C GLU A 62 25.15 -25.67 26.52
N GLU A 63 24.36 -26.18 27.47
CA GLU A 63 23.43 -27.29 27.21
C GLU A 63 22.38 -26.89 26.15
N GLY A 64 21.89 -25.65 26.20
CA GLY A 64 21.00 -25.09 25.20
C GLY A 64 21.64 -25.01 23.82
N ARG A 65 22.87 -24.49 23.71
CA ARG A 65 23.65 -24.45 22.47
C ARG A 65 23.83 -25.84 21.87
N ASP A 66 24.23 -26.81 22.70
CA ASP A 66 24.50 -28.17 22.25
C ASP A 66 23.23 -28.88 21.80
N ALA A 67 22.08 -28.60 22.45
CA ALA A 67 20.78 -29.09 22.00
C ALA A 67 20.38 -28.52 20.63
N VAL A 68 20.56 -27.22 20.40
CA VAL A 68 20.27 -26.60 19.09
C VAL A 68 21.17 -27.17 18.00
N LYS A 69 22.47 -27.30 18.27
CA LYS A 69 23.44 -27.90 17.34
C LYS A 69 23.09 -29.36 17.05
N GLY A 70 22.74 -30.14 18.08
CA GLY A 70 22.33 -31.54 17.96
C GLY A 70 21.05 -31.73 17.14
N ALA A 71 20.16 -30.74 17.14
CA ALA A 71 18.95 -30.71 16.31
C ALA A 71 19.20 -30.17 14.88
N GLY A 72 20.46 -29.96 14.48
CA GLY A 72 20.82 -29.45 13.16
C GLY A 72 20.68 -27.93 12.99
N GLY A 73 20.61 -27.18 14.10
CA GLY A 73 20.63 -25.71 14.09
C GLY A 73 22.03 -25.11 13.99
N VAL A 74 22.07 -23.81 13.72
CA VAL A 74 23.30 -23.02 13.55
C VAL A 74 23.65 -22.28 14.84
N ILE A 75 24.95 -22.22 15.15
CA ILE A 75 25.47 -21.37 16.24
C ILE A 75 26.14 -20.15 15.61
N GLU A 76 25.49 -19.00 15.70
CA GLU A 76 26.04 -17.73 15.22
C GLU A 76 26.99 -17.13 16.28
N ASN A 77 28.01 -16.39 15.83
CA ASN A 77 28.95 -15.73 16.71
C ASN A 77 29.09 -14.26 16.33
N HIS A 78 28.67 -13.38 17.23
CA HIS A 78 28.77 -11.93 17.03
C HIS A 78 30.13 -11.39 17.45
N TYR A 79 30.47 -10.21 16.93
CA TYR A 79 31.66 -9.45 17.31
C TYR A 79 31.29 -7.97 17.50
N GLY A 80 32.15 -7.22 18.19
CA GLY A 80 31.93 -5.81 18.48
C GLY A 80 31.02 -5.56 19.68
N ALA A 81 30.76 -4.28 19.95
CA ALA A 81 29.94 -3.84 21.09
C ALA A 81 28.54 -3.37 20.64
N HIS A 82 27.57 -3.54 21.53
CA HIS A 82 26.22 -3.00 21.40
C HIS A 82 26.23 -1.46 21.32
N ALA A 83 25.59 -0.92 20.29
CA ALA A 83 25.42 0.50 20.04
C ALA A 83 24.04 0.81 19.40
N GLU A 84 23.04 -0.03 19.66
CA GLU A 84 21.70 0.10 19.08
C GLU A 84 21.03 1.42 19.45
N LYS A 85 20.47 2.10 18.44
CA LYS A 85 19.84 3.43 18.60
C LYS A 85 18.32 3.38 18.61
N VAL A 86 17.73 2.27 18.16
CA VAL A 86 16.29 2.10 17.96
C VAL A 86 15.91 0.62 17.91
N VAL A 87 14.66 0.32 18.27
CA VAL A 87 14.03 -1.00 18.11
C VAL A 87 13.04 -0.93 16.95
N TYR A 88 13.18 -1.77 15.93
CA TYR A 88 12.16 -1.97 14.91
C TYR A 88 11.30 -3.18 15.29
N ILE A 89 9.97 -2.99 15.32
CA ILE A 89 9.00 -4.06 15.55
C ILE A 89 8.22 -4.25 14.25
N ASN A 90 8.49 -5.35 13.55
CA ASN A 90 8.01 -5.59 12.20
C ASN A 90 6.80 -6.53 12.18
N PHE A 91 5.68 -6.03 11.65
CA PHE A 91 4.42 -6.76 11.44
C PHE A 91 4.23 -7.20 9.98
N VAL A 92 5.19 -6.93 9.09
CA VAL A 92 5.09 -7.29 7.68
C VAL A 92 5.43 -8.77 7.48
N ASP A 93 4.40 -9.58 7.26
CA ASP A 93 4.51 -11.03 7.08
C ASP A 93 5.52 -11.42 5.98
N GLY A 94 6.36 -12.41 6.29
CA GLY A 94 7.37 -12.94 5.36
C GLY A 94 8.52 -11.98 5.03
N LYS A 95 8.68 -10.87 5.76
CA LYS A 95 9.79 -9.90 5.55
C LYS A 95 10.55 -9.64 6.84
N THR A 96 11.79 -9.18 6.75
CA THR A 96 12.60 -8.75 7.90
C THR A 96 13.43 -7.50 7.56
N LEU A 97 14.16 -6.99 8.55
CA LEU A 97 15.22 -6.01 8.36
C LEU A 97 16.57 -6.68 8.61
N GLU A 98 17.63 -6.20 7.95
CA GLU A 98 19.00 -6.71 8.18
C GLU A 98 19.71 -5.90 9.28
N PRO A 99 20.59 -6.54 10.08
CA PRO A 99 21.52 -5.83 10.93
C PRO A 99 22.45 -4.91 10.11
N ASN A 100 22.92 -3.83 10.71
CA ASN A 100 24.06 -3.09 10.17
C ASN A 100 24.89 -2.56 11.33
N HIS A 101 26.18 -2.91 11.30
CA HIS A 101 27.15 -2.74 12.37
C HIS A 101 27.45 -1.27 12.70
N ASP A 102 27.38 -0.37 11.70
CA ASP A 102 27.78 1.04 11.84
C ASP A 102 26.61 1.94 12.28
N ASP A 103 25.37 1.44 12.21
CA ASP A 103 24.16 2.18 12.59
C ASP A 103 23.16 1.31 13.37
N GLN A 104 23.63 0.56 14.34
CA GLN A 104 22.92 -0.57 14.94
C GLN A 104 21.46 -0.30 15.37
N ARG A 105 20.65 -1.35 15.28
CA ARG A 105 19.24 -1.38 15.67
C ARG A 105 18.86 -2.75 16.20
N PHE A 106 17.94 -2.80 17.16
CA PHE A 106 17.25 -4.05 17.49
C PHE A 106 16.15 -4.31 16.45
N ILE A 107 15.98 -5.56 16.05
CA ILE A 107 14.96 -5.97 15.07
C ILE A 107 14.13 -7.08 15.71
N VAL A 108 12.81 -6.89 15.73
CA VAL A 108 11.84 -7.82 16.31
C VAL A 108 10.76 -8.10 15.27
N ASP A 109 10.79 -9.29 14.68
CA ASP A 109 9.76 -9.74 13.74
C ASP A 109 8.51 -10.25 14.49
N ALA A 110 7.58 -9.33 14.76
CA ALA A 110 6.32 -9.61 15.44
C ALA A 110 5.44 -10.59 14.65
N TRP A 111 5.47 -10.53 13.30
CA TRP A 111 4.75 -11.48 12.45
C TRP A 111 5.23 -12.92 12.65
N ALA A 112 6.53 -13.13 12.91
CA ALA A 112 7.09 -14.46 13.13
C ALA A 112 6.58 -15.07 14.45
N ALA A 113 6.39 -14.24 15.48
CA ALA A 113 5.78 -14.70 16.73
C ALA A 113 4.36 -15.26 16.51
N ALA A 114 3.57 -14.64 15.62
CA ALA A 114 2.27 -15.16 15.21
C ALA A 114 2.39 -16.45 14.38
N LYS A 115 3.34 -16.52 13.44
CA LYS A 115 3.62 -17.75 12.64
C LYS A 115 3.91 -18.96 13.54
N PHE A 116 4.70 -18.74 14.59
CA PHE A 116 5.01 -19.75 15.60
C PHE A 116 4.00 -19.78 16.76
N LYS A 117 2.76 -19.32 16.57
CA LYS A 117 1.66 -19.47 17.53
C LYS A 117 2.04 -19.07 18.98
N LEU A 118 2.85 -18.03 19.12
CA LEU A 118 3.22 -17.50 20.43
C LEU A 118 2.08 -16.61 20.95
N ASP A 119 2.04 -16.42 22.26
CA ASP A 119 1.35 -15.27 22.84
C ASP A 119 2.10 -14.00 22.42
N VAL A 120 1.60 -13.36 21.36
CA VAL A 120 2.23 -12.20 20.71
C VAL A 120 2.36 -11.03 21.69
N PRO A 121 1.33 -10.61 22.45
CA PRO A 121 1.50 -9.62 23.50
C PRO A 121 2.61 -9.98 24.50
N LYS A 122 2.62 -11.21 25.04
CA LYS A 122 3.67 -11.64 25.98
C LYS A 122 5.06 -11.61 25.34
N TYR A 123 5.18 -12.02 24.08
CA TYR A 123 6.44 -11.98 23.34
C TYR A 123 6.96 -10.54 23.17
N LEU A 124 6.10 -9.63 22.73
CA LEU A 124 6.48 -8.23 22.51
C LEU A 124 6.86 -7.52 23.82
N VAL A 125 6.14 -7.78 24.92
CA VAL A 125 6.50 -7.24 26.24
C VAL A 125 7.82 -7.86 26.74
N THR A 126 8.06 -9.14 26.50
CA THR A 126 9.35 -9.78 26.83
C THR A 126 10.50 -9.13 26.05
N ALA A 127 10.31 -8.84 24.75
CA ALA A 127 11.30 -8.16 23.93
C ALA A 127 11.59 -6.74 24.46
N ALA A 128 10.55 -5.99 24.84
CA ALA A 128 10.70 -4.67 25.45
C ALA A 128 11.53 -4.72 26.75
N VAL A 129 11.17 -5.62 27.68
CA VAL A 129 11.91 -5.81 28.95
C VAL A 129 13.36 -6.23 28.72
N THR A 130 13.61 -7.04 27.68
CA THR A 130 14.96 -7.45 27.29
C THR A 130 15.80 -6.23 26.92
N VAL A 131 15.29 -5.36 26.04
CA VAL A 131 15.97 -4.12 25.63
C VAL A 131 16.19 -3.19 26.82
N GLU A 132 15.18 -3.03 27.68
CA GLU A 132 15.29 -2.19 28.88
C GLU A 132 16.42 -2.65 29.81
N LYS A 133 16.54 -3.96 30.05
CA LYS A 133 17.59 -4.51 30.92
C LYS A 133 18.97 -4.43 30.28
N LEU A 134 19.10 -4.75 28.99
CA LEU A 134 20.39 -4.73 28.28
C LEU A 134 20.92 -3.31 28.07
N ALA A 135 20.04 -2.37 27.70
CA ALA A 135 20.39 -0.96 27.52
C ALA A 135 20.37 -0.16 28.83
N LYS A 136 20.19 -0.80 30.00
CA LYS A 136 20.10 -0.15 31.32
C LYS A 136 19.07 1.01 31.34
N GLY A 137 17.96 0.82 30.63
CA GLY A 137 16.87 1.78 30.51
C GLY A 137 17.11 2.97 29.58
N THR A 138 18.30 3.08 28.96
CA THR A 138 18.68 4.24 28.12
C THR A 138 18.04 4.20 26.72
N LEU A 139 17.70 3.01 26.21
CA LEU A 139 17.04 2.84 24.92
C LEU A 139 15.55 2.50 25.11
N LYS A 140 14.67 3.48 24.81
CA LYS A 140 13.20 3.33 24.83
C LYS A 140 12.54 3.91 23.58
N LYS A 141 13.16 3.69 22.42
CA LYS A 141 12.66 4.16 21.12
C LYS A 141 12.29 2.97 20.23
N ALA A 142 11.03 2.87 19.84
CA ALA A 142 10.54 1.83 18.94
C ALA A 142 9.92 2.41 17.66
N ILE A 143 10.11 1.73 16.53
CA ILE A 143 9.45 2.00 15.25
C ILE A 143 8.64 0.74 14.89
N LEU A 144 7.32 0.92 14.74
CA LEU A 144 6.40 -0.16 14.36
C LEU A 144 6.30 -0.18 12.82
N VAL A 145 6.73 -1.27 12.19
CA VAL A 145 6.66 -1.46 10.73
C VAL A 145 5.38 -2.24 10.42
N ALA A 146 4.33 -1.54 10.01
CA ALA A 146 3.04 -2.14 9.69
C ALA A 146 2.99 -2.64 8.23
N PRO A 147 2.20 -3.70 7.92
CA PRO A 147 1.88 -4.02 6.54
C PRO A 147 1.17 -2.83 5.88
N ASN A 148 1.34 -2.68 4.57
CA ASN A 148 0.50 -1.76 3.81
C ASN A 148 -0.97 -2.15 4.07
N PRO A 149 -1.85 -1.18 4.35
CA PRO A 149 -3.27 -1.48 4.51
C PRO A 149 -3.78 -2.24 3.27
N PRO A 150 -4.73 -3.18 3.43
CA PRO A 150 -5.34 -3.83 2.28
C PRO A 150 -5.84 -2.77 1.29
N ALA A 151 -5.67 -3.03 0.00
CA ALA A 151 -6.13 -2.11 -1.04
C ALA A 151 -7.63 -1.86 -0.83
N LEU A 152 -8.00 -0.58 -0.73
CA LEU A 152 -9.38 -0.14 -0.50
C LEU A 152 -10.31 -0.76 -1.55
N THR A 153 -11.35 -1.48 -1.10
CA THR A 153 -12.28 -2.18 -2.00
C THR A 153 -13.42 -1.24 -2.47
N PRO A 154 -14.10 -1.55 -3.58
CA PRO A 154 -15.36 -0.87 -3.93
C PRO A 154 -16.38 -0.90 -2.77
N GLU A 155 -16.45 -2.00 -2.02
CA GLU A 155 -17.34 -2.16 -0.87
C GLU A 155 -17.02 -1.16 0.25
N ASP A 156 -15.74 -0.97 0.58
CA ASP A 156 -15.29 0.01 1.57
C ASP A 156 -15.70 1.43 1.16
N VAL A 157 -15.47 1.79 -0.11
CA VAL A 157 -15.81 3.12 -0.64
C VAL A 157 -17.32 3.33 -0.67
N ALA A 158 -18.09 2.32 -1.06
CA ALA A 158 -19.55 2.38 -1.01
C ALA A 158 -20.05 2.58 0.43
N GLY A 159 -19.42 1.91 1.41
CA GLY A 159 -19.73 2.09 2.83
C GLY A 159 -19.49 3.52 3.30
N VAL A 160 -18.32 4.10 2.97
CA VAL A 160 -17.99 5.50 3.30
C VAL A 160 -18.98 6.47 2.66
N LEU A 161 -19.28 6.31 1.37
CA LEU A 161 -20.22 7.18 0.66
C LEU A 161 -21.64 7.11 1.27
N LYS A 162 -22.13 5.90 1.58
CA LYS A 162 -23.43 5.71 2.26
C LYS A 162 -23.45 6.41 3.62
N GLY A 163 -22.36 6.32 4.39
CA GLY A 163 -22.21 7.05 5.66
C GLY A 163 -22.30 8.58 5.51
N ARG A 164 -21.99 9.12 4.31
CA ARG A 164 -22.13 10.54 3.96
C ARG A 164 -23.51 10.89 3.33
N GLY A 165 -24.42 9.93 3.31
CA GLY A 165 -25.76 10.07 2.74
C GLY A 165 -25.82 9.97 1.22
N TRP A 166 -24.88 9.26 0.59
CA TRP A 166 -24.92 8.98 -0.84
C TRP A 166 -25.64 7.67 -1.16
N ASP A 167 -26.33 7.65 -2.30
CA ASP A 167 -26.71 6.43 -2.99
C ASP A 167 -25.49 5.89 -3.75
N ALA A 168 -24.93 4.77 -3.28
CA ALA A 168 -23.74 4.15 -3.83
C ALA A 168 -24.00 2.70 -4.24
N THR A 169 -23.90 2.44 -5.54
CA THR A 169 -24.12 1.12 -6.15
C THR A 169 -22.83 0.59 -6.77
N ILE A 170 -22.52 -0.70 -6.56
CA ILE A 170 -21.37 -1.36 -7.17
C ILE A 170 -21.86 -2.13 -8.40
N VAL A 171 -21.18 -1.96 -9.53
CA VAL A 171 -21.42 -2.71 -10.77
C VAL A 171 -20.13 -3.36 -11.24
N LYS A 172 -20.23 -4.53 -11.87
CA LYS A 172 -19.09 -5.14 -12.58
C LYS A 172 -18.77 -4.32 -13.82
N ALA A 173 -17.51 -4.28 -14.24
CA ALA A 173 -17.08 -3.59 -15.45
C ALA A 173 -17.90 -3.98 -16.70
N ALA A 174 -18.23 -5.27 -16.86
CA ALA A 174 -19.07 -5.76 -17.95
C ALA A 174 -20.52 -5.22 -17.93
N ASN A 175 -20.99 -4.78 -16.76
CA ASN A 175 -22.33 -4.26 -16.54
C ASN A 175 -22.33 -2.73 -16.31
N SER A 176 -21.22 -2.06 -16.63
CA SER A 176 -21.15 -0.61 -16.51
C SER A 176 -22.20 0.05 -17.42
N PRO A 177 -23.06 0.94 -16.90
CA PRO A 177 -24.07 1.63 -17.72
C PRO A 177 -23.47 2.52 -18.82
N VAL A 178 -22.20 2.92 -18.65
CA VAL A 178 -21.43 3.68 -19.64
C VAL A 178 -20.21 2.85 -20.05
N PRO A 179 -19.87 2.79 -21.35
CA PRO A 179 -18.72 2.01 -21.82
C PRO A 179 -17.41 2.45 -21.17
N LEU A 180 -16.61 1.47 -20.75
CA LEU A 180 -15.22 1.69 -20.41
C LEU A 180 -14.38 1.65 -21.69
N VAL A 181 -13.41 2.55 -21.79
CA VAL A 181 -12.42 2.60 -22.87
C VAL A 181 -11.03 2.33 -22.32
N ASP A 182 -10.15 1.75 -23.15
CA ASP A 182 -8.76 1.56 -22.79
C ASP A 182 -8.04 2.90 -22.71
N VAL A 183 -7.25 3.08 -21.65
CA VAL A 183 -6.47 4.28 -21.44
C VAL A 183 -5.36 4.35 -22.50
N GLN A 184 -5.27 5.50 -23.16
CA GLN A 184 -4.30 5.76 -24.21
C GLN A 184 -3.10 6.49 -23.64
N ARG A 185 -1.89 6.05 -24.00
CA ARG A 185 -0.61 6.62 -23.57
C ARG A 185 -0.45 8.13 -23.83
N ARG A 186 -1.17 8.67 -24.82
CA ARG A 186 -1.14 10.09 -25.17
C ARG A 186 -2.41 10.83 -24.77
N GLY A 187 -3.34 10.18 -24.07
CA GLY A 187 -4.49 10.81 -23.45
C GLY A 187 -4.03 11.72 -22.30
N ILE A 188 -4.72 12.84 -22.12
CA ILE A 188 -4.42 13.73 -20.99
C ILE A 188 -5.00 13.17 -19.69
N LEU A 189 -4.18 13.10 -18.64
CA LEU A 189 -4.67 12.94 -17.27
C LEU A 189 -5.37 14.25 -16.90
N LYS A 190 -6.71 14.22 -16.94
CA LYS A 190 -7.56 15.43 -16.89
C LYS A 190 -8.56 15.38 -15.74
N CYS A 191 -9.36 16.44 -15.64
CA CYS A 191 -10.37 16.59 -14.60
C CYS A 191 -11.46 15.51 -14.66
N VAL A 192 -12.12 15.33 -13.52
CA VAL A 192 -13.35 14.54 -13.37
C VAL A 192 -14.57 15.18 -14.01
N ASP A 193 -14.46 16.45 -14.41
CA ASP A 193 -15.50 17.31 -15.01
C ASP A 193 -16.24 16.61 -16.17
N GLY A 194 -17.57 16.67 -16.13
CA GLY A 194 -18.45 16.01 -17.10
C GLY A 194 -18.76 16.83 -18.34
N ARG A 195 -18.36 18.11 -18.38
CA ARG A 195 -18.62 19.02 -19.51
C ARG A 195 -17.84 18.66 -20.76
N GLY A 196 -18.26 19.28 -21.87
CA GLY A 196 -17.49 19.29 -23.11
C GLY A 196 -16.26 20.19 -22.99
N SER A 197 -15.21 19.92 -23.76
CA SER A 197 -13.98 20.71 -23.79
C SER A 197 -13.32 20.72 -25.16
N ASP A 198 -12.27 21.52 -25.30
CA ASP A 198 -11.40 21.57 -26.47
C ASP A 198 -10.40 20.40 -26.59
N ASN A 199 -10.51 19.39 -25.72
CA ASN A 199 -9.57 18.30 -25.66
C ASN A 199 -9.59 17.42 -26.93
N LYS A 200 -8.41 17.21 -27.50
CA LYS A 200 -8.17 16.31 -28.64
C LYS A 200 -7.35 15.06 -28.27
N ARG A 201 -6.96 14.94 -27.00
CA ARG A 201 -6.16 13.86 -26.42
C ARG A 201 -7.03 13.06 -25.45
N MET A 202 -8.01 12.36 -26.01
CA MET A 202 -8.99 11.57 -25.26
C MET A 202 -8.36 10.33 -24.60
N ALA A 203 -9.15 9.65 -23.78
CA ALA A 203 -8.86 8.38 -23.12
C ALA A 203 -7.66 8.43 -22.17
N GLY A 204 -7.41 9.57 -21.53
CA GLY A 204 -6.54 9.64 -20.37
C GLY A 204 -7.31 9.47 -19.05
N PRO A 205 -6.61 9.14 -17.94
CA PRO A 205 -7.24 8.99 -16.63
C PRO A 205 -7.92 10.27 -16.14
N LYS A 206 -8.99 10.13 -15.37
CA LYS A 206 -9.76 11.24 -14.79
C LYS A 206 -9.47 11.38 -13.30
N MET A 207 -8.88 12.51 -12.91
CA MET A 207 -8.51 12.84 -11.54
C MET A 207 -8.95 14.26 -11.17
N LEU A 208 -9.20 14.54 -9.89
CA LEU A 208 -9.66 15.85 -9.40
C LEU A 208 -8.78 17.00 -9.90
N GLY A 209 -9.31 17.88 -10.75
CA GLY A 209 -8.57 19.00 -11.34
C GLY A 209 -7.36 18.60 -12.19
N GLY A 210 -7.29 17.35 -12.68
CA GLY A 210 -6.11 16.82 -13.35
C GLY A 210 -4.96 16.56 -12.38
N VAL A 211 -3.77 17.09 -12.67
CA VAL A 211 -2.59 16.90 -11.80
C VAL A 211 -2.72 17.56 -10.42
N TYR A 212 -3.66 18.52 -10.26
CA TYR A 212 -3.94 19.11 -8.96
C TYR A 212 -4.43 18.07 -7.94
N GLY A 213 -5.10 17.00 -8.36
CA GLY A 213 -5.57 15.95 -7.46
C GLY A 213 -4.42 15.17 -6.81
N ILE A 214 -3.35 14.92 -7.58
CA ILE A 214 -2.10 14.33 -7.07
C ILE A 214 -1.44 15.30 -6.08
N ALA A 215 -1.34 16.56 -6.48
CA ALA A 215 -0.70 17.61 -5.71
C ALA A 215 -1.37 17.86 -4.35
N ASN A 216 -2.69 18.02 -4.38
CA ASN A 216 -3.53 18.21 -3.20
C ASN A 216 -3.44 17.01 -2.24
N CYS A 217 -3.53 15.78 -2.75
CA CYS A 217 -3.50 14.58 -1.91
C CYS A 217 -2.17 14.45 -1.15
N ARG A 218 -1.05 14.76 -1.81
CA ARG A 218 0.31 14.76 -1.24
C ARG A 218 0.63 15.99 -0.40
N GLY A 219 -0.23 17.02 -0.43
CA GLY A 219 -0.05 18.23 0.36
C GLY A 219 1.08 19.14 -0.12
N ILE A 220 1.47 19.05 -1.40
CA ILE A 220 2.51 19.93 -1.96
C ILE A 220 2.04 21.38 -2.00
N LYS A 221 2.99 22.33 -1.94
CA LYS A 221 2.66 23.75 -1.74
C LYS A 221 3.19 24.68 -2.82
N THR A 222 4.16 24.24 -3.62
CA THR A 222 4.90 25.10 -4.54
C THR A 222 4.67 24.72 -6.00
N THR A 223 4.89 25.67 -6.90
CA THR A 223 4.85 25.44 -8.36
C THR A 223 5.96 24.51 -8.84
N GLN A 224 7.11 24.49 -8.16
CA GLN A 224 8.20 23.56 -8.45
C GLN A 224 7.78 22.11 -8.21
N GLU A 225 7.20 21.82 -7.04
CA GLU A 225 6.68 20.48 -6.73
C GLU A 225 5.57 20.07 -7.71
N LEU A 226 4.73 21.02 -8.15
CA LEU A 226 3.69 20.77 -9.16
C LEU A 226 4.30 20.42 -10.53
N GLY A 227 5.39 21.10 -10.91
CA GLY A 227 6.18 20.76 -12.10
C GLY A 227 6.80 19.37 -12.03
N ASP A 228 7.26 18.94 -10.85
CA ASP A 228 7.81 17.60 -10.65
C ASP A 228 6.73 16.51 -10.73
N ILE A 229 5.51 16.78 -10.25
CA ILE A 229 4.34 15.92 -10.49
C ILE A 229 4.05 15.78 -11.99
N CYS A 230 4.16 16.86 -12.78
CA CYS A 230 3.96 16.76 -14.22
C CYS A 230 4.97 15.81 -14.89
N LYS A 231 6.23 15.84 -14.45
CA LYS A 231 7.26 14.90 -14.94
C LYS A 231 6.95 13.45 -14.54
N GLU A 232 6.44 13.23 -13.34
CA GLU A 232 6.00 11.91 -12.89
C GLU A 232 4.84 11.37 -13.74
N VAL A 233 3.86 12.21 -14.06
CA VAL A 233 2.73 11.82 -14.93
C VAL A 233 3.21 11.44 -16.33
N TRP A 234 4.17 12.20 -16.88
CA TRP A 234 4.84 11.84 -18.13
C TRP A 234 5.56 10.49 -18.04
N ALA A 235 6.31 10.25 -16.96
CA ALA A 235 7.01 8.98 -16.73
C ALA A 235 6.04 7.80 -16.54
N ALA A 236 4.79 8.08 -16.12
CA ALA A 236 3.72 7.10 -15.98
C ALA A 236 2.93 6.85 -17.28
N ASP A 237 3.44 7.36 -18.41
CA ASP A 237 2.87 7.23 -19.76
C ASP A 237 1.53 7.93 -19.94
N HIS A 238 1.36 9.10 -19.32
CA HIS A 238 0.20 9.98 -19.49
C HIS A 238 0.63 11.43 -19.75
N VAL A 239 -0.22 12.22 -20.41
CA VAL A 239 0.06 13.66 -20.59
C VAL A 239 -0.53 14.43 -19.40
N PRO A 240 0.27 15.16 -18.59
CA PRO A 240 -0.26 15.95 -17.48
C PRO A 240 -1.14 17.09 -17.99
N SER A 241 -2.24 17.36 -17.29
CA SER A 241 -3.07 18.53 -17.59
C SER A 241 -3.70 19.15 -16.35
N VAL A 242 -4.07 20.42 -16.50
CA VAL A 242 -5.05 21.14 -15.68
C VAL A 242 -6.02 21.82 -16.64
N HIS A 243 -7.09 22.40 -16.12
CA HIS A 243 -8.07 23.06 -16.98
C HIS A 243 -8.64 24.33 -16.37
N GLY A 244 -9.24 25.14 -17.25
CA GLY A 244 -10.19 26.20 -16.91
C GLY A 244 -11.51 26.00 -17.67
N ASP A 245 -12.24 27.10 -17.80
CA ASP A 245 -13.34 27.26 -18.75
C ASP A 245 -13.33 28.68 -19.36
N GLU A 246 -14.42 29.06 -20.03
CA GLU A 246 -14.60 30.39 -20.63
C GLU A 246 -14.38 31.57 -19.65
N SER A 247 -14.46 31.33 -18.33
CA SER A 247 -14.20 32.34 -17.30
C SER A 247 -12.74 32.35 -16.79
N GLY A 248 -11.87 31.53 -17.37
CA GLY A 248 -10.46 31.41 -17.00
C GLY A 248 -10.13 30.17 -16.16
N ILE A 249 -8.96 30.16 -15.53
CA ILE A 249 -8.41 28.96 -14.86
C ILE A 249 -9.23 28.53 -13.64
N LEU A 250 -9.91 29.46 -12.97
CA LEU A 250 -10.83 29.17 -11.87
C LEU A 250 -12.15 28.51 -12.33
N GLY A 251 -12.32 28.28 -13.64
CA GLY A 251 -13.34 27.41 -14.19
C GLY A 251 -13.19 25.93 -13.76
N CYS A 252 -12.02 25.54 -13.27
CA CYS A 252 -11.86 24.29 -12.54
C CYS A 252 -12.37 24.43 -11.10
N GLY A 253 -13.53 23.83 -10.82
CA GLY A 253 -14.14 23.85 -9.49
C GLY A 253 -13.22 23.29 -8.39
N PHE A 254 -12.46 22.23 -8.68
CA PHE A 254 -11.51 21.65 -7.72
C PHE A 254 -10.34 22.60 -7.41
N CYS A 255 -9.73 23.19 -8.45
CA CYS A 255 -8.65 24.17 -8.28
C CYS A 255 -9.15 25.37 -7.47
N LYS A 256 -10.32 25.90 -7.82
CA LYS A 256 -10.97 27.00 -7.10
C LYS A 256 -11.13 26.66 -5.61
N LEU A 257 -11.74 25.51 -5.28
CA LEU A 257 -11.88 25.08 -3.89
C LEU A 257 -10.53 24.97 -3.18
N TRP A 258 -9.50 24.44 -3.83
CA TRP A 258 -8.19 24.27 -3.18
C TRP A 258 -7.48 25.60 -2.93
N VAL A 259 -7.42 26.50 -3.91
CA VAL A 259 -6.70 27.79 -3.79
C VAL A 259 -7.43 28.79 -2.90
N THR A 260 -8.75 28.67 -2.76
CA THR A 260 -9.56 29.53 -1.87
C THR A 260 -9.85 28.90 -0.50
N ASP A 261 -9.09 27.88 -0.09
CA ASP A 261 -9.21 27.22 1.22
C ASP A 261 -10.57 26.54 1.49
N GLY A 262 -11.28 26.17 0.42
CA GLY A 262 -12.60 25.54 0.45
C GLY A 262 -12.65 24.12 1.02
N PHE A 263 -11.51 23.54 1.40
CA PHE A 263 -11.40 22.23 2.06
C PHE A 263 -11.03 22.31 3.55
N ALA A 264 -10.86 23.51 4.12
CA ALA A 264 -10.44 23.69 5.51
C ALA A 264 -11.39 23.01 6.53
N ASP A 265 -12.69 22.97 6.22
CA ASP A 265 -13.76 22.36 7.03
C ASP A 265 -13.95 20.85 6.76
N ALA A 266 -13.20 20.26 5.82
CA ALA A 266 -13.41 18.87 5.42
C ALA A 266 -12.86 17.85 6.43
N GLY A 267 -12.05 18.27 7.42
CA GLY A 267 -11.44 17.38 8.40
C GLY A 267 -10.33 16.47 7.82
N LEU A 268 -9.81 16.80 6.64
CA LEU A 268 -8.83 15.98 5.90
C LEU A 268 -7.38 16.50 5.99
N GLY A 269 -7.13 17.55 6.79
CA GLY A 269 -5.83 18.21 6.87
C GLY A 269 -5.34 18.76 5.53
N ILE A 270 -6.27 19.14 4.63
CA ILE A 270 -5.95 19.74 3.34
C ILE A 270 -5.80 21.23 3.57
N GLU A 271 -4.59 21.74 3.35
CA GLU A 271 -4.33 23.18 3.35
C GLU A 271 -4.12 23.69 1.92
N LYS A 272 -4.49 24.94 1.68
CA LYS A 272 -4.29 25.62 0.40
C LYS A 272 -2.82 25.63 -0.06
N PRO A 273 -2.54 25.71 -1.37
CA PRO A 273 -1.19 25.86 -1.88
C PRO A 273 -0.66 27.28 -1.62
N LYS A 274 0.66 27.47 -1.82
CA LYS A 274 1.32 28.78 -1.76
C LYS A 274 1.45 29.43 -3.14
N PHE A 275 0.58 29.04 -4.07
CA PHE A 275 0.52 29.58 -5.43
C PHE A 275 -0.92 29.88 -5.84
N SER A 276 -1.11 30.82 -6.76
CA SER A 276 -2.39 31.13 -7.39
C SER A 276 -2.75 30.11 -8.48
N ALA A 277 -4.02 30.12 -8.93
CA ALA A 277 -4.43 29.22 -10.01
C ALA A 277 -3.66 29.51 -11.32
N GLU A 278 -3.34 30.77 -11.60
CA GLU A 278 -2.55 31.22 -12.75
C GLU A 278 -1.10 30.73 -12.65
N GLU A 279 -0.47 30.87 -11.48
CA GLU A 279 0.88 30.36 -11.24
C GLU A 279 0.92 28.83 -11.40
N GLY A 280 -0.10 28.13 -10.90
CA GLY A 280 -0.24 26.69 -11.07
C GLY A 280 -0.42 26.28 -12.54
N ARG A 281 -1.26 26.98 -13.30
CA ARG A 281 -1.41 26.78 -14.75
C ARG A 281 -0.09 26.95 -15.48
N ASP A 282 0.62 28.03 -15.18
CA ASP A 282 1.87 28.37 -15.86
C ASP A 282 2.98 27.37 -15.50
N ALA A 283 3.02 26.86 -14.28
CA ALA A 283 3.91 25.78 -13.87
C ALA A 283 3.64 24.48 -14.64
N VAL A 284 2.37 24.08 -14.78
CA VAL A 284 1.98 22.88 -15.55
C VAL A 284 2.35 23.05 -17.01
N LYS A 285 2.06 24.21 -17.61
CA LYS A 285 2.44 24.53 -18.99
C LYS A 285 3.96 24.52 -19.18
N GLY A 286 4.70 25.13 -18.25
CA GLY A 286 6.16 25.18 -18.25
C GLY A 286 6.81 23.80 -18.12
N ALA A 287 6.17 22.86 -17.43
CA ALA A 287 6.58 21.46 -17.33
C ALA A 287 6.14 20.59 -18.53
N GLY A 288 5.62 21.20 -19.60
CA GLY A 288 5.18 20.50 -20.81
C GLY A 288 3.78 19.86 -20.72
N GLY A 289 2.97 20.27 -19.74
CA GLY A 289 1.58 19.86 -19.61
C GLY A 289 0.61 20.62 -20.53
N VAL A 290 -0.61 20.11 -20.59
CA VAL A 290 -1.71 20.67 -21.40
C VAL A 290 -2.64 21.49 -20.51
N ILE A 291 -3.11 22.62 -21.02
CA ILE A 291 -4.18 23.42 -20.41
C ILE A 291 -5.44 23.17 -21.23
N GLU A 292 -6.38 22.43 -20.68
CA GLU A 292 -7.69 22.15 -21.28
C GLU A 292 -8.67 23.28 -20.98
N ASN A 293 -9.60 23.56 -21.89
CA ASN A 293 -10.65 24.54 -21.69
C ASN A 293 -12.03 23.93 -21.88
N HIS A 294 -12.84 23.91 -20.82
CA HIS A 294 -14.22 23.41 -20.87
C HIS A 294 -15.17 24.50 -21.34
N TYR A 295 -16.32 24.08 -21.87
CA TYR A 295 -17.42 24.96 -22.26
C TYR A 295 -18.76 24.42 -21.75
N GLY A 296 -19.76 25.30 -21.70
CA GLY A 296 -21.09 24.97 -21.18
C GLY A 296 -21.16 24.87 -19.66
N ALA A 297 -22.37 24.58 -19.16
CA ALA A 297 -22.68 24.50 -17.74
C ALA A 297 -22.56 23.06 -17.21
N HIS A 298 -22.29 22.95 -15.91
CA HIS A 298 -22.35 21.68 -15.17
C HIS A 298 -23.79 21.15 -15.10
N ALA A 299 -23.95 19.88 -15.43
CA ALA A 299 -25.22 19.16 -15.40
C ALA A 299 -25.02 17.67 -15.03
N GLU A 300 -23.95 17.35 -14.29
CA GLU A 300 -23.61 15.99 -13.90
C GLU A 300 -24.72 15.33 -13.07
N LYS A 301 -25.13 14.13 -13.47
CA LYS A 301 -26.24 13.39 -12.84
C LYS A 301 -25.78 12.28 -11.89
N VAL A 302 -24.52 11.88 -12.00
CA VAL A 302 -23.94 10.73 -11.29
C VAL A 302 -22.41 10.85 -11.24
N VAL A 303 -21.80 10.25 -10.23
CA VAL A 303 -20.35 10.07 -10.11
C VAL A 303 -19.99 8.61 -10.42
N TYR A 304 -19.17 8.37 -11.43
CA TYR A 304 -18.55 7.07 -11.65
C TYR A 304 -17.22 7.00 -10.93
N ILE A 305 -17.04 5.99 -10.07
CA ILE A 305 -15.76 5.70 -9.40
C ILE A 305 -15.24 4.40 -9.97
N ASN A 306 -14.22 4.49 -10.81
CA ASN A 306 -13.71 3.37 -11.59
C ASN A 306 -12.49 2.72 -10.92
N PHE A 307 -12.59 1.43 -10.60
CA PHE A 307 -11.51 0.60 -10.05
C PHE A 307 -10.83 -0.28 -11.10
N VAL A 308 -11.27 -0.20 -12.37
CA VAL A 308 -10.73 -1.05 -13.44
C VAL A 308 -9.44 -0.44 -13.99
N ASP A 309 -8.31 -1.04 -13.60
CA ASP A 309 -6.98 -0.61 -14.03
C ASP A 309 -6.84 -0.58 -15.57
N GLY A 310 -6.12 0.42 -16.06
CA GLY A 310 -5.89 0.64 -17.49
C GLY A 310 -7.13 1.03 -18.30
N LYS A 311 -8.29 1.23 -17.66
CA LYS A 311 -9.52 1.70 -18.31
C LYS A 311 -10.02 3.00 -17.71
N THR A 312 -10.81 3.74 -18.49
CA THR A 312 -11.47 4.98 -18.05
C THR A 312 -12.85 5.09 -18.70
N LEU A 313 -13.60 6.12 -18.33
CA LEU A 313 -14.83 6.54 -19.00
C LEU A 313 -14.61 7.93 -19.63
N GLU A 314 -15.47 8.31 -20.57
CA GLU A 314 -15.39 9.60 -21.24
C GLU A 314 -16.53 10.55 -20.86
N PRO A 315 -16.26 11.87 -20.83
CA PRO A 315 -17.30 12.88 -20.69
C PRO A 315 -18.34 12.77 -21.81
N ASN A 316 -19.56 13.19 -21.52
CA ASN A 316 -20.60 13.37 -22.52
C ASN A 316 -21.33 14.67 -22.18
N HIS A 317 -21.21 15.65 -23.07
CA HIS A 317 -21.76 16.99 -22.88
C HIS A 317 -23.28 16.99 -22.64
N ASP A 318 -24.01 16.10 -23.32
CA ASP A 318 -25.48 16.04 -23.29
C ASP A 318 -26.01 15.16 -22.15
N ASP A 319 -25.16 14.31 -21.56
CA ASP A 319 -25.50 13.43 -20.46
C ASP A 319 -24.37 13.37 -19.42
N GLN A 320 -24.10 14.51 -18.80
CA GLN A 320 -22.91 14.69 -17.99
C GLN A 320 -22.85 13.78 -16.76
N ARG A 321 -21.62 13.44 -16.39
CA ARG A 321 -21.27 12.62 -15.23
C ARG A 321 -19.89 12.99 -14.74
N PHE A 322 -19.67 12.95 -13.43
CA PHE A 322 -18.31 13.02 -12.91
C PHE A 322 -17.64 11.65 -13.05
N ILE A 323 -16.36 11.63 -13.38
CA ILE A 323 -15.60 10.37 -13.57
C ILE A 323 -14.34 10.44 -12.72
N VAL A 324 -14.19 9.50 -11.79
CA VAL A 324 -13.05 9.39 -10.89
C VAL A 324 -12.37 8.04 -11.13
N ASP A 325 -11.17 8.03 -11.69
CA ASP A 325 -10.38 6.81 -11.85
C ASP A 325 -9.63 6.50 -10.54
N ALA A 326 -10.27 5.74 -9.66
CA ALA A 326 -9.72 5.35 -8.35
C ALA A 326 -8.41 4.54 -8.49
N TRP A 327 -8.32 3.69 -9.51
CA TRP A 327 -7.10 2.93 -9.82
C TRP A 327 -5.91 3.86 -10.12
N ALA A 328 -6.14 5.04 -10.70
CA ALA A 328 -5.06 5.99 -11.01
C ALA A 328 -4.47 6.60 -9.73
N ALA A 329 -5.28 6.83 -8.69
CA ALA A 329 -4.78 7.27 -7.39
C ALA A 329 -3.83 6.23 -6.76
N ALA A 330 -4.14 4.93 -6.91
CA ALA A 330 -3.23 3.86 -6.49
C ALA A 330 -1.94 3.82 -7.34
N LYS A 331 -2.06 3.99 -8.67
CA LYS A 331 -0.90 4.06 -9.59
C LYS A 331 0.08 5.17 -9.21
N PHE A 332 -0.42 6.33 -8.80
CA PHE A 332 0.41 7.45 -8.31
C PHE A 332 0.71 7.39 -6.81
N LYS A 333 0.52 6.23 -6.16
CA LYS A 333 0.87 5.97 -4.75
C LYS A 333 0.29 7.02 -3.79
N LEU A 334 -0.95 7.44 -4.06
CA LEU A 334 -1.65 8.39 -3.20
C LEU A 334 -2.23 7.70 -1.97
N ASP A 335 -2.55 8.49 -0.95
CA ASP A 335 -3.50 8.08 0.09
C ASP A 335 -4.89 7.96 -0.56
N VAL A 336 -5.19 6.76 -1.07
CA VAL A 336 -6.43 6.48 -1.83
C VAL A 336 -7.68 6.79 -1.00
N PRO A 337 -7.79 6.40 0.30
CA PRO A 337 -8.90 6.81 1.15
C PRO A 337 -9.06 8.34 1.20
N LYS A 338 -7.99 9.09 1.53
CA LYS A 338 -8.04 10.55 1.57
C LYS A 338 -8.46 11.13 0.22
N TYR A 339 -7.92 10.62 -0.87
CA TYR A 339 -8.24 11.06 -2.22
C TYR A 339 -9.73 10.89 -2.57
N LEU A 340 -10.30 9.72 -2.30
CA LEU A 340 -11.70 9.44 -2.61
C LEU A 340 -12.67 10.20 -1.71
N VAL A 341 -12.34 10.41 -0.43
CA VAL A 341 -13.13 11.30 0.44
C VAL A 341 -13.04 12.75 -0.07
N THR A 342 -11.86 13.19 -0.51
CA THR A 342 -11.69 14.52 -1.14
C THR A 342 -12.56 14.64 -2.40
N ALA A 343 -12.66 13.58 -3.21
CA ALA A 343 -13.53 13.57 -4.39
C ALA A 343 -15.01 13.72 -4.02
N ALA A 344 -15.49 12.98 -3.02
CA ALA A 344 -16.86 13.10 -2.52
C ALA A 344 -17.15 14.52 -1.99
N VAL A 345 -16.24 15.08 -1.17
CA VAL A 345 -16.35 16.45 -0.64
C VAL A 345 -16.35 17.49 -1.77
N THR A 346 -15.54 17.27 -2.80
CA THR A 346 -15.51 18.16 -3.98
C THR A 346 -16.87 18.22 -4.66
N VAL A 347 -17.48 17.06 -4.92
CA VAL A 347 -18.81 17.00 -5.54
C VAL A 347 -19.88 17.60 -4.63
N GLU A 348 -19.86 17.29 -3.33
CA GLU A 348 -20.79 17.86 -2.34
C GLU A 348 -20.73 19.39 -2.33
N LYS A 349 -19.53 19.99 -2.35
CA LYS A 349 -19.37 21.45 -2.35
C LYS A 349 -19.78 22.08 -3.69
N LEU A 350 -19.36 21.51 -4.82
CA LEU A 350 -19.64 22.07 -6.14
C LEU A 350 -21.12 21.94 -6.53
N ALA A 351 -21.75 20.80 -6.20
CA ALA A 351 -23.18 20.56 -6.44
C ALA A 351 -24.07 21.06 -5.30
N LYS A 352 -23.53 21.79 -4.32
CA LYS A 352 -24.28 22.31 -3.15
C LYS A 352 -25.09 21.22 -2.43
N GLY A 353 -24.53 20.02 -2.35
CA GLY A 353 -25.12 18.85 -1.70
C GLY A 353 -26.24 18.16 -2.48
N THR A 354 -26.59 18.63 -3.68
CA THR A 354 -27.72 18.09 -4.47
C THR A 354 -27.38 16.81 -5.22
N LEU A 355 -26.11 16.62 -5.62
CA LEU A 355 -25.64 15.40 -6.25
C LEU A 355 -24.99 14.47 -5.21
N LYS A 356 -25.67 13.35 -4.92
CA LYS A 356 -25.18 12.31 -4.00
C LYS A 356 -25.45 10.90 -4.55
N LYS A 357 -25.13 10.68 -5.82
CA LYS A 357 -25.30 9.40 -6.51
C LYS A 357 -23.97 8.94 -7.08
N ALA A 358 -23.54 7.73 -6.72
CA ALA A 358 -22.30 7.13 -7.17
C ALA A 358 -22.50 5.71 -7.71
N ILE A 359 -21.81 5.41 -8.82
CA ILE A 359 -21.69 4.07 -9.38
C ILE A 359 -20.21 3.67 -9.32
N LEU A 360 -19.91 2.66 -8.53
CA LEU A 360 -18.58 2.11 -8.36
C LEU A 360 -18.39 0.97 -9.36
N VAL A 361 -17.48 1.15 -10.30
CA VAL A 361 -17.20 0.17 -11.36
C VAL A 361 -16.07 -0.74 -10.88
N ALA A 362 -16.42 -1.94 -10.44
CA ALA A 362 -15.49 -2.96 -9.97
C ALA A 362 -14.89 -3.75 -11.15
N PRO A 363 -13.63 -4.21 -11.05
CA PRO A 363 -13.09 -5.15 -12.02
C PRO A 363 -13.98 -6.39 -12.13
N ASN A 364 -14.06 -6.96 -13.34
CA ASN A 364 -14.66 -8.28 -13.48
C ASN A 364 -13.82 -9.27 -12.66
N PRO A 365 -14.43 -10.19 -11.88
CA PRO A 365 -13.70 -11.35 -11.41
C PRO A 365 -13.07 -12.03 -12.63
N PRO A 366 -11.83 -12.55 -12.54
CA PRO A 366 -11.18 -13.22 -13.65
C PRO A 366 -12.13 -14.29 -14.22
N ALA A 367 -12.30 -14.30 -15.55
CA ALA A 367 -13.30 -15.12 -16.23
C ALA A 367 -13.10 -16.63 -16.03
N LEU A 368 -11.87 -17.04 -15.70
CA LEU A 368 -11.43 -18.36 -15.28
C LEU A 368 -10.29 -18.14 -14.28
N THR A 369 -10.39 -18.74 -13.09
CA THR A 369 -9.25 -18.81 -12.16
C THR A 369 -8.37 -20.01 -12.51
N PRO A 370 -7.07 -20.00 -12.17
CA PRO A 370 -6.23 -21.19 -12.22
C PRO A 370 -6.86 -22.38 -11.48
N GLU A 371 -7.61 -22.11 -10.41
CA GLU A 371 -8.36 -23.08 -9.62
C GLU A 371 -9.54 -23.70 -10.40
N ASP A 372 -10.31 -22.90 -11.16
CA ASP A 372 -11.39 -23.39 -12.02
C ASP A 372 -10.85 -24.35 -13.10
N VAL A 373 -9.70 -24.01 -13.69
CA VAL A 373 -9.04 -24.85 -14.70
C VAL A 373 -8.43 -26.10 -14.07
N ALA A 374 -7.77 -25.97 -12.91
CA ALA A 374 -7.21 -27.10 -12.19
C ALA A 374 -8.31 -28.09 -11.74
N GLY A 375 -9.49 -27.61 -11.36
CA GLY A 375 -10.65 -28.43 -11.03
C GLY A 375 -11.16 -29.26 -12.21
N VAL A 376 -11.29 -28.65 -13.40
CA VAL A 376 -11.68 -29.34 -14.64
C VAL A 376 -10.65 -30.39 -15.06
N LEU A 377 -9.35 -30.09 -14.93
CA LEU A 377 -8.26 -31.01 -15.26
C LEU A 377 -8.20 -32.20 -14.30
N LYS A 378 -8.27 -31.95 -12.99
CA LYS A 378 -8.32 -33.02 -11.96
C LYS A 378 -9.56 -33.91 -12.11
N GLY A 379 -10.72 -33.33 -12.43
CA GLY A 379 -11.94 -34.08 -12.73
C GLY A 379 -11.85 -34.97 -13.97
N ARG A 380 -10.84 -34.76 -14.82
CA ARG A 380 -10.51 -35.61 -15.98
C ARG A 380 -9.32 -36.54 -15.73
N GLY A 381 -8.85 -36.66 -14.49
CA GLY A 381 -7.74 -37.54 -14.10
C GLY A 381 -6.33 -36.97 -14.32
N TRP A 382 -6.20 -35.66 -14.56
CA TRP A 382 -4.90 -35.01 -14.73
C TRP A 382 -4.35 -34.54 -13.37
N ASP A 383 -3.03 -34.64 -13.19
CA ASP A 383 -2.35 -33.94 -12.11
C ASP A 383 -2.10 -32.47 -12.52
N ALA A 384 -2.65 -31.54 -11.75
CA ALA A 384 -2.60 -30.11 -12.05
C ALA A 384 -2.16 -29.34 -10.81
N THR A 385 -1.03 -28.64 -10.93
CA THR A 385 -0.41 -27.84 -9.87
C THR A 385 -0.34 -26.38 -10.31
N ILE A 386 -0.85 -25.47 -9.47
CA ILE A 386 -0.81 -24.03 -9.71
C ILE A 386 0.53 -23.51 -9.17
N VAL A 387 1.33 -22.91 -10.05
CA VAL A 387 2.60 -22.28 -9.69
C VAL A 387 2.55 -20.77 -9.92
N LYS A 388 3.24 -20.00 -9.08
CA LYS A 388 3.41 -18.56 -9.29
C LYS A 388 4.30 -18.32 -10.51
N ALA A 389 4.09 -17.21 -11.23
CA ALA A 389 4.86 -16.85 -12.42
C ALA A 389 6.39 -16.89 -12.20
N ALA A 390 6.87 -16.45 -11.04
CA ALA A 390 8.30 -16.48 -10.66
C ALA A 390 8.86 -17.91 -10.45
N ASN A 391 7.97 -18.88 -10.21
CA ASN A 391 8.29 -20.30 -10.02
C ASN A 391 7.92 -21.12 -11.27
N SER A 392 7.65 -20.44 -12.39
CA SER A 392 7.43 -21.13 -13.65
C SER A 392 8.68 -21.94 -13.99
N PRO A 393 8.58 -23.25 -14.24
CA PRO A 393 9.73 -24.08 -14.61
C PRO A 393 10.31 -23.70 -15.98
N VAL A 394 9.60 -22.84 -16.72
CA VAL A 394 10.04 -22.26 -17.98
C VAL A 394 10.04 -20.72 -17.89
N PRO A 395 11.03 -20.02 -18.47
CA PRO A 395 11.05 -18.57 -18.52
C PRO A 395 9.80 -18.02 -19.22
N LEU A 396 9.12 -17.08 -18.57
CA LEU A 396 8.04 -16.32 -19.20
C LEU A 396 8.66 -15.25 -20.10
N VAL A 397 8.18 -15.14 -21.34
CA VAL A 397 8.62 -14.13 -22.30
C VAL A 397 7.48 -13.16 -22.61
N ASP A 398 7.82 -11.91 -22.86
CA ASP A 398 6.85 -10.92 -23.29
C ASP A 398 6.23 -11.29 -24.63
N VAL A 399 4.90 -11.23 -24.72
CA VAL A 399 4.18 -11.43 -25.98
C VAL A 399 4.46 -10.23 -26.88
N GLN A 400 5.15 -10.45 -28.00
CA GLN A 400 5.42 -9.37 -28.95
C GLN A 400 4.11 -8.86 -29.57
N ARG A 401 3.96 -7.54 -29.65
CA ARG A 401 2.92 -6.92 -30.49
C ARG A 401 3.13 -7.37 -31.94
N ARG A 402 2.17 -8.12 -32.49
CA ARG A 402 2.17 -8.80 -33.81
C ARG A 402 2.86 -10.18 -33.88
N GLY A 403 3.04 -10.88 -32.76
CA GLY A 403 3.46 -12.28 -32.78
C GLY A 403 2.44 -13.20 -33.47
N ILE A 404 2.93 -14.23 -34.16
CA ILE A 404 2.09 -15.29 -34.75
C ILE A 404 1.56 -16.18 -33.63
N LEU A 405 0.24 -16.37 -33.56
CA LEU A 405 -0.38 -17.40 -32.73
C LEU A 405 0.10 -18.76 -33.23
N LYS A 406 0.95 -19.42 -32.44
CA LYS A 406 1.42 -20.77 -32.73
C LYS A 406 0.40 -21.78 -32.20
N CYS A 407 0.22 -22.89 -32.93
CA CYS A 407 -0.51 -24.04 -32.42
C CYS A 407 0.22 -24.64 -31.22
N VAL A 408 -0.54 -25.36 -30.38
CA VAL A 408 0.02 -26.20 -29.33
C VAL A 408 0.62 -27.41 -30.03
N ASP A 409 1.94 -27.55 -29.98
CA ASP A 409 2.68 -28.73 -30.45
C ASP A 409 2.80 -29.77 -29.33
#